data_AF-A0A1B9I4Y4-F1
#
_entry.id   AF-A0A1B9I4Y4-F1
#
_cell.length_a   1.000
_cell.length_b   1.000
_cell.length_c   1.000
_cell.angle_alpha   90.00
_cell.angle_beta   90.00
_cell.angle_gamma   90.00
#
_symmetry.space_group_name_H-M   'P 1'
#
loop_
_entity.id
_entity.type
_entity.pdbx_description
1 polymer ?
#
loop_
_entity_poly.entity_id
_entity_poly.type
_entity_poly.pdbx_seq_one_letter_code
_entity_poly.pdbx_strand_id
1 'polypeptide(L)'
;MASSAPPVEMDPDELEEEAFDSSSQASSTATSTLTWINWYTSLPGHDYFCDVHEDFIEDDFNLTGLQAMVPFFKEALEMVLDVEPEEDSNKIPDVSIVESSAELLYGLVHQRFILTKVGLSCMVEKYEAGHFGACPRVFCHATPVLPCGRADMPGIDTVKLYCPNCGDIYTPPSSKYASVDGAFFGTTFSPLFFQQYPELLSAPFFATGPAAAQSSSRTTPVDSSAPVGGGTFTNPNPHGGQKAALGRVYVPRIYGFKVSERARSGPRMKWLRERPERFDDLDKVDWKSRFIVEGQNTEGDDELMASIGKQSGQGKGKLFDDEDDIVEDDDESEEEEENAPTTIAVPS
;
A
#
# COMPACT_ATOMS: atom_id res chain seq x y z
N MET A 1 -38.64 -44.20 61.89
CA MET A 1 -38.27 -45.48 61.28
C MET A 1 -37.03 -45.22 60.44
N ALA A 2 -35.86 -45.57 60.97
CA ALA A 2 -34.61 -45.50 60.24
C ALA A 2 -34.44 -46.79 59.45
N SER A 3 -34.09 -46.68 58.17
CA SER A 3 -33.63 -47.80 57.36
C SER A 3 -32.33 -47.38 56.71
N SER A 4 -31.21 -47.87 57.24
CA SER A 4 -29.89 -47.77 56.63
C SER A 4 -29.83 -48.65 55.38
N ALA A 5 -29.35 -48.09 54.28
CA ALA A 5 -28.82 -48.85 53.14
C ALA A 5 -27.33 -49.16 53.41
N PRO A 6 -26.77 -50.27 52.87
CA PRO A 6 -25.39 -50.64 53.12
C PRO A 6 -24.43 -49.77 52.28
N PRO A 7 -23.17 -49.59 52.71
CA PRO A 7 -22.15 -48.96 51.88
C PRO A 7 -21.75 -49.90 50.75
N VAL A 8 -21.69 -49.37 49.53
CA VAL A 8 -21.12 -50.04 48.37
C VAL A 8 -19.60 -50.02 48.57
N GLU A 9 -18.98 -51.18 48.75
CA GLU A 9 -17.52 -51.30 48.71
C GLU A 9 -17.10 -51.21 47.23
N MET A 10 -16.41 -50.13 46.88
CA MET A 10 -15.76 -49.98 45.57
C MET A 10 -14.46 -50.78 45.57
N ASP A 11 -14.20 -51.48 44.47
CA ASP A 11 -13.02 -52.31 44.24
C ASP A 11 -11.75 -51.43 44.19
N PRO A 12 -10.68 -51.74 44.95
CA PRO A 12 -9.44 -50.94 44.97
C PRO A 12 -8.77 -50.79 43.60
N ASP A 13 -8.99 -51.74 42.68
CA ASP A 13 -8.36 -51.73 41.35
C ASP A 13 -9.03 -50.72 40.39
N GLU A 14 -10.30 -50.33 40.61
CA GLU A 14 -10.98 -49.28 39.82
C GLU A 14 -10.52 -47.86 40.21
N LEU A 15 -9.96 -47.68 41.41
CA LEU A 15 -9.47 -46.37 41.89
C LEU A 15 -8.04 -46.04 41.43
N GLU A 16 -7.24 -47.04 41.06
CA GLU A 16 -5.89 -46.82 40.54
C GLU A 16 -5.88 -46.42 39.04
N GLU A 17 -6.86 -46.87 38.24
CA GLU A 17 -6.98 -46.45 36.84
C GLU A 17 -7.45 -44.99 36.69
N GLU A 18 -8.38 -44.52 37.54
CA GLU A 18 -8.86 -43.12 37.49
C GLU A 18 -7.85 -42.10 38.04
N ALA A 19 -6.90 -42.52 38.88
CA ALA A 19 -5.85 -41.64 39.40
C ALA A 19 -4.70 -41.41 38.39
N PHE A 20 -4.52 -42.32 37.43
CA PHE A 20 -3.48 -42.20 36.41
C PHE A 20 -3.87 -41.26 35.26
N ASP A 21 -5.16 -41.22 34.89
CA ASP A 21 -5.64 -40.38 33.78
C ASP A 21 -5.80 -38.88 34.17
N SER A 22 -5.97 -38.57 35.46
CA SER A 22 -6.10 -37.18 35.91
C SER A 22 -4.75 -36.43 36.01
N SER A 23 -3.60 -37.10 35.85
CA SER A 23 -2.27 -36.48 36.02
C SER A 23 -1.55 -36.16 34.70
N SER A 24 -2.08 -36.64 33.57
CA SER A 24 -1.60 -36.31 32.22
C SER A 24 -2.27 -35.06 31.62
N GLN A 25 -3.29 -34.50 32.28
CA GLN A 25 -4.08 -33.36 31.80
C GLN A 25 -3.96 -32.09 32.67
N ALA A 26 -2.79 -31.86 33.27
CA ALA A 26 -2.51 -30.62 34.01
C ALA A 26 -1.10 -30.04 33.78
N SER A 27 -0.51 -30.35 32.62
CA SER A 27 0.68 -29.63 32.14
C SER A 27 0.63 -29.40 30.62
N SER A 28 -0.53 -28.98 30.11
CA SER A 28 -0.57 -28.13 28.92
C SER A 28 -0.14 -26.73 29.36
N THR A 29 1.17 -26.48 29.30
CA THR A 29 1.67 -25.10 29.24
C THR A 29 0.86 -24.35 28.19
N ALA A 30 0.40 -23.15 28.52
CA ALA A 30 -0.43 -22.29 27.67
C ALA A 30 0.28 -21.87 26.37
N THR A 31 0.41 -22.80 25.42
CA THR A 31 1.02 -22.60 24.10
C THR A 31 0.05 -22.91 22.95
N SER A 32 -1.23 -23.20 23.21
CA SER A 32 -2.16 -23.77 22.21
C SER A 32 -3.14 -22.79 21.53
N THR A 33 -2.81 -21.51 21.30
CA THR A 33 -3.83 -20.58 20.74
C THR A 33 -3.35 -19.61 19.66
N LEU A 34 -2.13 -19.74 19.14
CA LEU A 34 -1.68 -18.90 18.02
C LEU A 34 -1.80 -19.69 16.72
N THR A 35 -2.76 -19.34 15.87
CA THR A 35 -2.90 -19.91 14.53
C THR A 35 -1.78 -19.39 13.61
N TRP A 36 -1.48 -20.12 12.53
CA TRP A 36 -0.51 -19.72 11.52
C TRP A 36 -0.82 -18.33 10.96
N ILE A 37 -2.09 -18.03 10.69
CA ILE A 37 -2.55 -16.73 10.18
C ILE A 37 -2.19 -15.61 11.16
N ASN A 38 -2.54 -15.77 12.44
CA ASN A 38 -2.25 -14.77 13.47
C ASN A 38 -0.74 -14.61 13.71
N TRP A 39 0.01 -15.72 13.64
CA TRP A 39 1.45 -15.68 13.68
C TRP A 39 2.01 -14.86 12.51
N TYR A 40 1.61 -15.17 11.29
CA TYR A 40 2.09 -14.53 10.07
C TYR A 40 1.79 -13.03 10.05
N THR A 41 0.58 -12.61 10.42
CA THR A 41 0.20 -11.18 10.44
C THR A 41 0.84 -10.41 11.60
N SER A 42 1.33 -11.10 12.63
CA SER A 42 2.09 -10.49 13.74
C SER A 42 3.58 -10.26 13.44
N LEU A 43 4.09 -10.80 12.32
CA LEU A 43 5.50 -10.68 11.97
C LEU A 43 5.90 -9.22 11.67
N PRO A 44 7.14 -8.81 11.99
CA PRO A 44 7.63 -7.48 11.66
C PRO A 44 7.55 -7.18 10.16
N GLY A 45 6.79 -6.15 9.78
CA GLY A 45 6.56 -5.79 8.38
C GLY A 45 5.23 -6.30 7.82
N HIS A 46 4.53 -7.19 8.53
CA HIS A 46 3.22 -7.71 8.11
C HIS A 46 2.04 -6.92 8.71
N ASP A 47 2.32 -5.74 9.28
CA ASP A 47 1.31 -4.85 9.87
C ASP A 47 0.19 -4.46 8.90
N TYR A 48 0.45 -4.52 7.59
CA TYR A 48 -0.50 -4.14 6.55
C TYR A 48 -1.52 -5.23 6.22
N PHE A 49 -1.25 -6.49 6.55
CA PHE A 49 -2.20 -7.58 6.32
C PHE A 49 -3.37 -7.49 7.31
N CYS A 50 -4.56 -7.88 6.87
CA CYS A 50 -5.63 -8.26 7.78
C CYS A 50 -5.68 -9.79 7.91
N ASP A 51 -6.24 -10.26 9.02
CA ASP A 51 -6.43 -11.70 9.24
C ASP A 51 -7.55 -12.18 8.30
N VAL A 52 -7.21 -13.07 7.38
CA VAL A 52 -8.19 -13.70 6.48
C VAL A 52 -8.98 -14.73 7.28
N HIS A 53 -10.30 -14.72 7.15
CA HIS A 53 -11.14 -15.71 7.83
C HIS A 53 -10.93 -17.10 7.23
N GLU A 54 -10.78 -18.12 8.08
CA GLU A 54 -10.58 -19.53 7.66
C GLU A 54 -11.71 -20.00 6.72
N ASP A 55 -12.97 -19.65 7.01
CA ASP A 55 -14.13 -19.95 6.13
C ASP A 55 -13.94 -19.49 4.67
N PHE A 56 -13.19 -18.39 4.44
CA PHE A 56 -12.90 -17.90 3.09
C PHE A 56 -11.86 -18.76 2.38
N ILE A 57 -10.90 -19.27 3.14
CA ILE A 57 -9.79 -20.11 2.66
C ILE A 57 -10.28 -21.54 2.41
N GLU A 58 -11.16 -22.07 3.25
CA GLU A 58 -11.74 -23.42 3.10
C GLU A 58 -12.63 -23.57 1.86
N ASP A 59 -13.19 -22.47 1.34
CA ASP A 59 -14.01 -22.49 0.12
C ASP A 59 -13.12 -22.48 -1.15
N ASP A 60 -12.96 -23.66 -1.74
CA ASP A 60 -12.22 -23.91 -2.98
C ASP A 60 -12.56 -22.94 -4.12
N PHE A 61 -13.81 -22.42 -4.18
CA PHE A 61 -14.20 -21.46 -5.21
C PHE A 61 -13.35 -20.19 -5.14
N ASN A 62 -13.04 -19.72 -3.93
CA ASN A 62 -12.23 -18.52 -3.69
C ASN A 62 -10.75 -18.75 -4.03
N LEU A 63 -10.30 -20.00 -4.03
CA LEU A 63 -8.92 -20.40 -4.32
C LEU A 63 -8.68 -20.75 -5.81
N THR A 64 -9.73 -20.67 -6.64
CA THR A 64 -9.66 -21.04 -8.07
C THR A 64 -8.46 -20.41 -8.78
N GLY A 65 -7.65 -21.25 -9.46
CA GLY A 65 -6.49 -20.83 -10.24
C GLY A 65 -5.20 -20.61 -9.44
N LEU A 66 -5.23 -20.56 -8.10
CA LEU A 66 -4.03 -20.39 -7.27
C LEU A 66 -3.13 -21.64 -7.30
N GLN A 67 -3.72 -22.83 -7.43
CA GLN A 67 -2.99 -24.10 -7.50
C GLN A 67 -1.93 -24.15 -8.62
N ALA A 68 -2.15 -23.43 -9.73
CA ALA A 68 -1.19 -23.38 -10.84
C ALA A 68 -0.04 -22.38 -10.60
N MET A 69 -0.19 -21.47 -9.63
CA MET A 69 0.80 -20.43 -9.32
C MET A 69 1.65 -20.77 -8.10
N VAL A 70 1.10 -21.51 -7.14
CA VAL A 70 1.76 -21.85 -5.87
C VAL A 70 2.34 -23.27 -5.93
N PRO A 71 3.66 -23.46 -5.75
CA PRO A 71 4.27 -24.78 -5.61
C PRO A 71 3.79 -25.47 -4.33
N PHE A 72 3.64 -26.80 -4.32
CA PHE A 72 3.21 -27.55 -3.11
C PHE A 72 1.92 -26.99 -2.49
N PHE A 73 0.95 -26.63 -3.35
CA PHE A 73 -0.28 -25.95 -2.94
C PHE A 73 -1.03 -26.68 -1.82
N LYS A 74 -1.08 -28.01 -1.86
CA LYS A 74 -1.80 -28.81 -0.85
C LYS A 74 -1.10 -28.70 0.50
N GLU A 75 0.20 -28.89 0.54
CA GLU A 75 1.02 -28.81 1.74
C GLU A 75 1.06 -27.40 2.31
N ALA A 76 1.10 -26.38 1.45
CA ALA A 76 1.01 -24.98 1.84
C ALA A 76 -0.35 -24.63 2.45
N LEU A 77 -1.45 -25.15 1.88
CA LEU A 77 -2.80 -24.93 2.39
C LEU A 77 -3.00 -25.60 3.76
N GLU A 78 -2.52 -26.84 3.92
CA GLU A 78 -2.52 -27.56 5.19
C GLU A 78 -1.75 -26.78 6.27
N MET A 79 -0.59 -26.21 5.92
CA MET A 79 0.18 -25.36 6.83
C MET A 79 -0.55 -24.07 7.23
N VAL A 80 -1.18 -23.36 6.28
CA VAL A 80 -1.91 -22.11 6.56
C VAL A 80 -3.12 -22.34 7.47
N LEU A 81 -3.78 -23.50 7.34
CA LEU A 81 -4.95 -23.88 8.14
C LEU A 81 -4.61 -24.67 9.41
N ASP A 82 -3.33 -24.77 9.78
CA ASP A 82 -2.84 -25.55 10.93
C ASP A 82 -3.37 -27.01 10.94
N VAL A 83 -3.54 -27.62 9.75
CA VAL A 83 -3.96 -29.02 9.61
C VAL A 83 -2.77 -29.93 9.86
N GLU A 84 -2.92 -30.90 10.78
CA GLU A 84 -1.85 -31.85 11.08
C GLU A 84 -1.51 -32.69 9.84
N PRO A 85 -0.21 -32.79 9.48
CA PRO A 85 0.20 -33.61 8.34
C PRO A 85 -0.02 -35.10 8.63
N GLU A 86 -0.51 -35.85 7.64
CA GLU A 86 -0.64 -37.30 7.78
C GLU A 86 0.76 -37.96 7.93
N GLU A 87 0.94 -38.76 9.00
CA GLU A 87 2.21 -39.38 9.42
C GLU A 87 2.88 -40.26 8.34
N ASP A 88 2.14 -40.69 7.31
CA ASP A 88 2.63 -41.58 6.25
C ASP A 88 3.29 -40.86 5.05
N SER A 89 3.38 -39.52 5.08
CA SER A 89 4.00 -38.75 3.99
C SER A 89 5.54 -38.72 4.12
N ASN A 90 6.21 -39.86 3.91
CA ASN A 90 7.68 -39.94 3.82
C ASN A 90 8.29 -39.24 2.56
N LYS A 91 7.60 -38.24 2.00
CA LYS A 91 7.96 -37.45 0.81
C LYS A 91 7.74 -35.95 1.00
N ILE A 92 7.58 -35.45 2.23
CA ILE A 92 7.41 -34.01 2.46
C ILE A 92 8.66 -33.31 1.90
N PRO A 93 8.49 -32.27 1.04
CA PRO A 93 9.58 -31.40 0.63
C PRO A 93 10.30 -30.79 1.84
N ASP A 94 11.46 -30.17 1.64
CA ASP A 94 12.09 -29.38 2.70
C ASP A 94 11.07 -28.39 3.29
N VAL A 95 10.90 -28.39 4.61
CA VAL A 95 9.91 -27.58 5.34
C VAL A 95 10.02 -26.10 4.95
N SER A 96 11.24 -25.62 4.73
CA SER A 96 11.50 -24.24 4.31
C SER A 96 10.87 -23.89 2.95
N ILE A 97 10.75 -24.85 2.03
CA ILE A 97 10.10 -24.64 0.74
C ILE A 97 8.59 -24.54 0.93
N VAL A 98 8.01 -25.39 1.78
CA VAL A 98 6.57 -25.35 2.09
C VAL A 98 6.20 -24.05 2.80
N GLU A 99 7.03 -23.56 3.72
CA GLU A 99 6.86 -22.24 4.35
C GLU A 99 6.79 -21.12 3.31
N SER A 100 7.75 -21.07 2.36
CA SER A 100 7.73 -20.04 1.31
C SER A 100 6.50 -20.12 0.40
N SER A 101 5.99 -21.34 0.14
CA SER A 101 4.75 -21.55 -0.59
C SER A 101 3.52 -21.12 0.21
N ALA A 102 3.50 -21.34 1.52
CA ALA A 102 2.42 -20.90 2.41
C ALA A 102 2.32 -19.38 2.46
N GLU A 103 3.45 -18.67 2.57
CA GLU A 103 3.47 -17.20 2.52
C GLU A 103 2.93 -16.67 1.19
N LEU A 104 3.36 -17.26 0.06
CA LEU A 104 2.88 -16.91 -1.27
C LEU A 104 1.38 -17.17 -1.42
N LEU A 105 0.91 -18.33 -0.96
CA LEU A 105 -0.51 -18.70 -0.98
C LEU A 105 -1.34 -17.69 -0.19
N TYR A 106 -0.97 -17.47 1.07
CA TYR A 106 -1.69 -16.55 1.95
C TYR A 106 -1.73 -15.13 1.37
N GLY A 107 -0.62 -14.65 0.82
CA GLY A 107 -0.57 -13.35 0.16
C GLY A 107 -1.53 -13.23 -1.03
N LEU A 108 -1.61 -14.24 -1.90
CA LEU A 108 -2.53 -14.25 -3.05
C LEU A 108 -4.00 -14.42 -2.63
N VAL A 109 -4.26 -15.16 -1.54
CA VAL A 109 -5.59 -15.26 -0.94
C VAL A 109 -5.99 -13.90 -0.34
N HIS A 110 -5.08 -13.25 0.39
CA HIS A 110 -5.29 -11.93 0.99
C HIS A 110 -5.65 -10.89 -0.08
N GLN A 111 -4.96 -10.89 -1.23
CA GLN A 111 -5.27 -10.02 -2.38
C GLN A 111 -6.75 -10.13 -2.82
N ARG A 112 -7.31 -11.34 -2.79
CA ARG A 112 -8.72 -11.59 -3.14
C ARG A 112 -9.65 -11.24 -1.97
N PHE A 113 -9.28 -11.61 -0.76
CA PHE A 113 -10.08 -11.41 0.44
C PHE A 113 -10.38 -9.94 0.72
N ILE A 114 -9.39 -9.06 0.57
CA ILE A 114 -9.56 -7.61 0.82
C ILE A 114 -10.45 -6.90 -0.21
N LEU A 115 -10.89 -7.59 -1.26
CA LEU A 115 -11.92 -7.10 -2.20
C LEU A 115 -13.34 -7.50 -1.79
N THR A 116 -13.48 -8.43 -0.85
CA THR A 116 -14.78 -8.85 -0.29
C THR A 116 -15.29 -7.81 0.70
N LYS A 117 -16.60 -7.85 1.02
CA LYS A 117 -17.18 -6.96 2.04
C LYS A 117 -16.55 -7.15 3.41
N VAL A 118 -16.23 -8.39 3.79
CA VAL A 118 -15.62 -8.71 5.08
C VAL A 118 -14.19 -8.16 5.13
N GLY A 119 -13.37 -8.47 4.12
CA GLY A 119 -11.99 -7.95 4.04
C GLY A 119 -11.93 -6.43 3.97
N LEU A 120 -12.83 -5.77 3.22
CA LEU A 120 -12.94 -4.31 3.20
C LEU A 120 -13.26 -3.73 4.58
N SER A 121 -14.08 -4.41 5.39
CA SER A 121 -14.36 -3.99 6.77
C SER A 121 -13.11 -4.11 7.65
N CYS A 122 -12.37 -5.22 7.58
CA CYS A 122 -11.13 -5.36 8.34
C CYS A 122 -10.10 -4.27 7.96
N MET A 123 -10.01 -3.95 6.67
CA MET A 123 -9.08 -2.93 6.18
C MET A 123 -9.51 -1.51 6.54
N VAL A 124 -10.81 -1.19 6.64
CA VAL A 124 -11.26 0.15 7.05
C VAL A 124 -10.90 0.42 8.51
N GLU A 125 -11.05 -0.57 9.38
CA GLU A 125 -10.66 -0.46 10.80
C GLU A 125 -9.16 -0.15 10.94
N LYS A 126 -8.31 -0.85 10.18
CA LYS A 126 -6.86 -0.59 10.13
C LYS A 126 -6.53 0.78 9.53
N TYR A 127 -7.29 1.22 8.53
CA TYR A 127 -7.11 2.53 7.89
C TYR A 127 -7.41 3.68 8.86
N GLU A 128 -8.52 3.59 9.58
CA GLU A 128 -8.93 4.58 10.59
C GLU A 128 -7.97 4.62 11.79
N ALA A 129 -7.45 3.45 12.19
CA ALA A 129 -6.40 3.36 13.20
C ALA A 129 -5.02 3.90 12.74
N GLY A 130 -4.86 4.17 11.43
CA GLY A 130 -3.62 4.70 10.86
C GLY A 130 -2.48 3.68 10.78
N HIS A 131 -2.78 2.37 10.78
CA HIS A 131 -1.79 1.29 10.75
C HIS A 131 -0.92 1.29 9.48
N PHE A 132 -1.44 1.80 8.37
CA PHE A 132 -0.73 1.88 7.09
C PHE A 132 0.22 3.09 7.00
N GLY A 133 0.22 3.95 8.02
CA GLY A 133 1.00 5.19 8.04
C GLY A 133 0.31 6.35 7.32
N ALA A 134 1.13 7.31 6.89
CA ALA A 134 0.65 8.59 6.38
C ALA A 134 1.43 9.05 5.14
N CYS A 135 0.78 9.90 4.35
CA CYS A 135 1.38 10.45 3.13
C CYS A 135 2.64 11.27 3.44
N PRO A 136 3.76 11.03 2.74
CA PRO A 136 5.01 11.76 2.98
C PRO A 136 4.98 13.21 2.48
N ARG A 137 3.97 13.59 1.67
CA ARG A 137 3.84 14.97 1.19
C ARG A 137 3.38 15.88 2.32
N VAL A 138 4.19 16.90 2.61
CA VAL A 138 3.93 17.94 3.64
C VAL A 138 2.51 18.53 3.54
N PHE A 139 2.07 18.92 2.33
CA PHE A 139 0.74 19.53 2.13
C PHE A 139 -0.43 18.53 2.09
N CYS A 140 -0.16 17.22 2.22
CA CYS A 140 -1.20 16.24 2.52
C CYS A 140 -1.46 16.13 4.02
N HIS A 141 -0.77 16.91 4.88
CA HIS A 141 -1.00 16.98 6.32
C HIS A 141 -1.15 15.60 7.00
N ALA A 142 -0.23 14.68 6.69
CA ALA A 142 -0.25 13.31 7.21
C ALA A 142 -1.56 12.54 6.95
N THR A 143 -2.18 12.75 5.77
CA THR A 143 -3.35 11.97 5.33
C THR A 143 -3.03 10.46 5.40
N PRO A 144 -3.90 9.63 6.02
CA PRO A 144 -3.72 8.19 6.05
C PRO A 144 -3.72 7.58 4.64
N VAL A 145 -2.85 6.61 4.42
CA VAL A 145 -2.62 5.94 3.14
C VAL A 145 -3.13 4.51 3.16
N LEU A 146 -3.24 3.86 2.01
CA LEU A 146 -3.59 2.45 1.88
C LEU A 146 -2.50 1.65 1.15
N PRO A 147 -2.25 0.41 1.53
CA PRO A 147 -1.35 -0.46 0.78
C PRO A 147 -1.93 -0.81 -0.59
N CYS A 148 -1.07 -0.92 -1.60
CA CYS A 148 -1.43 -1.33 -2.95
C CYS A 148 -0.25 -1.97 -3.68
N GLY A 149 -0.55 -2.82 -4.66
CA GLY A 149 0.39 -3.32 -5.65
C GLY A 149 0.42 -2.44 -6.90
N ARG A 150 1.56 -2.46 -7.61
CA ARG A 150 1.66 -1.91 -8.98
C ARG A 150 1.40 -2.95 -10.05
N ALA A 151 1.40 -4.22 -9.68
CA ALA A 151 1.00 -5.35 -10.50
C ALA A 151 0.32 -6.40 -9.62
N ASP A 152 -0.50 -7.24 -10.24
CA ASP A 152 -1.20 -8.33 -9.55
C ASP A 152 -0.43 -9.66 -9.59
N MET A 153 0.69 -9.72 -10.32
CA MET A 153 1.56 -10.90 -10.38
C MET A 153 2.71 -10.76 -9.38
N PRO A 154 3.03 -11.82 -8.62
CA PRO A 154 4.09 -11.79 -7.62
C PRO A 154 5.48 -11.61 -8.25
N GLY A 155 6.42 -11.08 -7.47
CA GLY A 155 7.82 -10.88 -7.84
C GLY A 155 8.11 -9.65 -8.71
N ILE A 156 7.10 -8.82 -9.01
CA ILE A 156 7.27 -7.64 -9.87
C ILE A 156 7.73 -6.41 -9.08
N ASP A 157 7.02 -6.05 -8.02
CA ASP A 157 7.34 -4.89 -7.18
C ASP A 157 6.83 -5.12 -5.76
N THR A 158 7.46 -4.46 -4.80
CA THR A 158 7.06 -4.51 -3.38
C THR A 158 5.82 -3.66 -3.12
N VAL A 159 5.20 -3.87 -1.97
CA VAL A 159 4.02 -3.10 -1.53
C VAL A 159 4.30 -1.60 -1.57
N LYS A 160 3.34 -0.86 -2.13
CA LYS A 160 3.34 0.60 -2.17
C LYS A 160 2.17 1.16 -1.35
N LEU A 161 2.17 2.46 -1.13
CA LEU A 161 1.16 3.19 -0.37
C LEU A 161 0.49 4.23 -1.25
N TYR A 162 -0.80 4.07 -1.49
CA TYR A 162 -1.63 5.03 -2.21
C TYR A 162 -2.19 6.09 -1.27
N CYS A 163 -2.07 7.36 -1.65
CA CYS A 163 -2.65 8.47 -0.90
C CYS A 163 -3.97 8.97 -1.55
N PRO A 164 -5.11 8.93 -0.83
CA PRO A 164 -6.38 9.43 -1.36
C PRO A 164 -6.42 10.96 -1.54
N ASN A 165 -5.53 11.72 -0.90
CA ASN A 165 -5.50 13.16 -1.04
C ASN A 165 -4.70 13.65 -2.24
N CYS A 166 -3.59 13.02 -2.60
CA CYS A 166 -2.81 13.44 -3.77
C CYS A 166 -2.96 12.54 -4.99
N GLY A 167 -3.60 11.37 -4.86
CA GLY A 167 -3.80 10.43 -5.96
C GLY A 167 -2.50 9.83 -6.49
N ASP A 168 -1.52 9.65 -5.62
CA ASP A 168 -0.15 9.26 -5.98
C ASP A 168 0.34 8.13 -5.07
N ILE A 169 1.32 7.37 -5.55
CA ILE A 169 1.79 6.12 -4.95
C ILE A 169 3.21 6.32 -4.39
N TYR A 170 3.43 5.87 -3.16
CA TYR A 170 4.69 6.04 -2.42
C TYR A 170 5.27 4.70 -1.99
N THR A 171 6.59 4.63 -1.89
CA THR A 171 7.26 3.51 -1.22
C THR A 171 7.13 3.68 0.30
N PRO A 172 6.79 2.63 1.06
CA PRO A 172 6.83 2.68 2.52
C PRO A 172 8.19 3.19 3.02
N PRO A 173 8.23 4.10 4.01
CA PRO A 173 9.47 4.72 4.47
C PRO A 173 10.36 3.75 5.27
N SER A 174 9.77 2.73 5.90
CA SER A 174 10.52 1.73 6.68
C SER A 174 10.92 0.56 5.79
N SER A 175 12.20 0.17 5.87
CA SER A 175 12.75 -0.98 5.14
C SER A 175 12.16 -2.32 5.56
N LYS A 176 11.47 -2.41 6.70
CA LYS A 176 10.81 -3.66 7.14
C LYS A 176 9.72 -4.14 6.17
N TYR A 177 9.21 -3.25 5.32
CA TYR A 177 8.20 -3.58 4.30
C TYR A 177 8.84 -3.95 2.94
N ALA A 178 10.17 -3.96 2.83
CA ALA A 178 10.86 -4.17 1.56
C ALA A 178 10.79 -5.62 1.05
N SER A 179 10.47 -6.59 1.91
CA SER A 179 10.25 -7.99 1.54
C SER A 179 8.79 -8.30 1.18
N VAL A 180 7.85 -7.41 1.51
CA VAL A 180 6.42 -7.65 1.29
C VAL A 180 6.05 -7.37 -0.17
N ASP A 181 5.54 -8.39 -0.85
CA ASP A 181 5.13 -8.28 -2.24
C ASP A 181 3.89 -7.38 -2.39
N GLY A 182 3.89 -6.50 -3.38
CA GLY A 182 2.74 -5.65 -3.68
C GLY A 182 1.56 -6.42 -4.26
N ALA A 183 1.80 -7.56 -4.92
CA ALA A 183 0.75 -8.41 -5.47
C ALA A 183 -0.24 -8.89 -4.41
N PHE A 184 0.20 -9.06 -3.15
CA PHE A 184 -0.64 -9.50 -2.04
C PHE A 184 -1.74 -8.50 -1.64
N PHE A 185 -1.64 -7.26 -2.11
CA PHE A 185 -2.67 -6.23 -1.99
C PHE A 185 -3.36 -5.96 -3.33
N GLY A 186 -2.64 -6.18 -4.42
CA GLY A 186 -3.13 -6.00 -5.78
C GLY A 186 -3.32 -4.54 -6.18
N THR A 187 -3.61 -4.35 -7.46
CA THR A 187 -3.81 -3.04 -8.08
C THR A 187 -5.21 -2.47 -7.82
N THR A 188 -6.17 -3.36 -7.54
CA THR A 188 -7.61 -3.03 -7.48
C THR A 188 -8.09 -2.61 -6.10
N PHE A 189 -7.43 -3.04 -5.02
CA PHE A 189 -7.89 -2.83 -3.66
C PHE A 189 -8.09 -1.35 -3.30
N SER A 190 -7.06 -0.51 -3.45
CA SER A 190 -7.15 0.92 -3.13
C SER A 190 -8.28 1.66 -3.86
N PRO A 191 -8.42 1.58 -5.21
CA PRO A 191 -9.53 2.26 -5.87
C PRO A 191 -10.89 1.69 -5.48
N LEU A 192 -11.04 0.37 -5.33
CA LEU A 192 -12.30 -0.25 -4.90
C LEU A 192 -12.70 0.18 -3.49
N PHE A 193 -11.73 0.25 -2.56
CA PHE A 193 -11.94 0.69 -1.19
C PHE A 193 -12.57 2.10 -1.16
N PHE A 194 -12.02 3.05 -1.92
CA PHE A 194 -12.55 4.41 -1.94
C PHE A 194 -13.84 4.57 -2.76
N GLN A 195 -14.14 3.64 -3.65
CA GLN A 195 -15.47 3.54 -4.27
C GLN A 195 -16.53 3.09 -3.27
N GLN A 196 -16.16 2.17 -2.36
CA GLN A 196 -17.04 1.67 -1.30
C GLN A 196 -17.19 2.67 -0.14
N TYR A 197 -16.13 3.43 0.16
CA TYR A 197 -16.07 4.44 1.23
C TYR A 197 -15.71 5.85 0.69
N PRO A 198 -16.61 6.51 -0.08
CA PRO A 198 -16.34 7.83 -0.67
C PRO A 198 -16.05 8.93 0.37
N GLU A 199 -16.52 8.78 1.61
CA GLU A 199 -16.27 9.67 2.74
C GLU A 199 -14.80 9.72 3.19
N LEU A 200 -14.03 8.68 2.88
CA LEU A 200 -12.60 8.63 3.18
C LEU A 200 -11.75 9.21 2.05
N LEU A 201 -12.29 9.28 0.83
CA LEU A 201 -11.61 9.82 -0.34
C LEU A 201 -11.69 11.35 -0.39
N SER A 202 -10.56 11.99 -0.68
CA SER A 202 -10.53 13.44 -0.89
C SER A 202 -11.14 13.82 -2.22
N ALA A 203 -11.98 14.84 -2.22
CA ALA A 203 -12.61 15.33 -3.44
C ALA A 203 -11.61 15.80 -4.49
N PRO A 204 -11.99 15.76 -5.78
CA PRO A 204 -11.10 16.14 -6.88
C PRO A 204 -10.84 17.65 -6.98
N PHE A 205 -11.62 18.49 -6.28
CA PHE A 205 -11.47 19.94 -6.28
C PHE A 205 -11.12 20.46 -4.87
N PHE A 206 -10.41 21.58 -4.82
CA PHE A 206 -10.00 22.27 -3.60
C PHE A 206 -10.71 23.62 -3.49
N ALA A 207 -11.90 23.61 -2.87
CA ALA A 207 -12.58 24.85 -2.54
C ALA A 207 -11.75 25.61 -1.51
N THR A 208 -11.08 26.67 -1.94
CA THR A 208 -10.56 27.66 -1.01
C THR A 208 -11.77 28.22 -0.27
N GLY A 209 -11.93 27.88 1.01
CA GLY A 209 -12.86 28.60 1.87
C GLY A 209 -12.56 30.11 1.77
N PRO A 210 -13.51 31.00 2.08
CA PRO A 210 -13.29 32.44 1.95
C PRO A 210 -12.19 32.88 2.94
N ALA A 211 -10.94 32.76 2.53
CA ALA A 211 -9.80 33.30 3.25
C ALA A 211 -9.84 34.80 3.00
N ALA A 212 -10.27 35.52 4.04
CA ALA A 212 -9.98 36.92 4.33
C ALA A 212 -9.66 37.77 3.09
N ALA A 213 -10.65 38.58 2.69
CA ALA A 213 -10.44 39.75 1.87
C ALA A 213 -9.16 40.48 2.33
N GLN A 214 -8.05 40.27 1.63
CA GLN A 214 -6.95 41.19 1.67
C GLN A 214 -7.48 42.45 1.00
N SER A 215 -7.62 43.48 1.83
CA SER A 215 -7.95 44.86 1.49
C SER A 215 -7.52 45.24 0.07
N SER A 216 -8.48 45.35 -0.84
CA SER A 216 -8.49 46.33 -1.92
C SER A 216 -9.93 46.51 -2.42
N SER A 217 -10.42 47.73 -2.22
CA SER A 217 -11.70 48.33 -2.59
C SER A 217 -12.45 47.73 -3.82
N ARG A 218 -13.77 47.51 -3.71
CA ARG A 218 -14.86 48.40 -4.23
C ARG A 218 -16.23 47.70 -4.20
N THR A 219 -17.18 48.35 -3.52
CA THR A 219 -18.66 48.24 -3.46
C THR A 219 -19.44 47.38 -4.49
N THR A 220 -20.34 46.53 -4.00
CA THR A 220 -21.81 46.51 -4.27
C THR A 220 -22.54 45.62 -3.22
N PRO A 221 -23.78 45.93 -2.80
CA PRO A 221 -24.55 45.08 -1.89
C PRO A 221 -25.49 44.16 -2.69
N VAL A 222 -25.36 42.84 -2.54
CA VAL A 222 -26.42 41.90 -2.96
C VAL A 222 -26.69 40.91 -1.84
N ASP A 223 -27.98 40.89 -1.52
CA ASP A 223 -28.83 40.10 -0.65
C ASP A 223 -28.28 38.88 0.11
N SER A 224 -28.72 38.81 1.36
CA SER A 224 -28.28 37.86 2.39
C SER A 224 -29.30 36.74 2.54
N SER A 225 -29.00 35.55 2.04
CA SER A 225 -29.67 34.32 2.48
C SER A 225 -28.83 33.06 2.25
N ALA A 226 -27.59 33.04 2.76
CA ALA A 226 -26.87 31.79 2.97
C ALA A 226 -26.23 31.84 4.36
N PRO A 227 -26.49 30.85 5.23
CA PRO A 227 -26.00 30.89 6.60
C PRO A 227 -24.48 30.75 6.62
N VAL A 228 -23.83 31.64 7.37
CA VAL A 228 -22.40 31.65 7.66
C VAL A 228 -22.17 30.89 8.96
N GLY A 229 -21.38 29.82 8.91
CA GLY A 229 -20.83 29.14 10.08
C GLY A 229 -20.98 27.62 10.03
N GLY A 230 -19.86 26.91 9.81
CA GLY A 230 -19.66 25.48 10.07
C GLY A 230 -20.58 24.50 9.34
N GLY A 231 -20.09 23.84 8.28
CA GLY A 231 -20.85 22.74 7.67
C GLY A 231 -20.28 22.28 6.33
N THR A 232 -19.48 21.22 6.38
CA THR A 232 -19.24 20.22 5.32
C THR A 232 -19.12 20.74 3.88
N PHE A 233 -17.87 20.90 3.42
CA PHE A 233 -17.52 20.64 2.03
C PHE A 233 -18.25 19.35 1.58
N THR A 234 -19.18 19.45 0.62
CA THR A 234 -19.96 18.32 0.12
C THR A 234 -19.78 18.28 -1.40
N ASN A 235 -19.21 17.20 -1.91
CA ASN A 235 -19.01 17.04 -3.34
C ASN A 235 -20.37 16.71 -3.99
N PRO A 236 -20.84 17.49 -4.98
CA PRO A 236 -22.11 17.24 -5.64
C PRO A 236 -22.21 15.83 -6.26
N ASN A 237 -21.08 15.22 -6.64
CA ASN A 237 -21.04 13.83 -7.07
C ASN A 237 -21.06 12.90 -5.85
N PRO A 238 -22.14 12.15 -5.58
CA PRO A 238 -22.25 11.26 -4.41
C PRO A 238 -21.26 10.09 -4.45
N HIS A 239 -20.78 9.70 -5.63
CA HIS A 239 -19.80 8.64 -5.81
C HIS A 239 -18.35 9.17 -5.83
N GLY A 240 -18.17 10.49 -5.83
CA GLY A 240 -16.86 11.11 -5.72
C GLY A 240 -16.42 11.23 -4.26
N GLY A 241 -15.13 11.51 -4.07
CA GLY A 241 -14.60 11.76 -2.73
C GLY A 241 -15.36 12.89 -2.03
N GLN A 242 -15.80 12.64 -0.80
CA GLN A 242 -16.58 13.58 0.01
C GLN A 242 -15.71 14.30 1.04
N LYS A 243 -14.48 13.84 1.28
CA LYS A 243 -13.55 14.51 2.19
C LYS A 243 -12.99 15.76 1.55
N ALA A 244 -12.90 16.85 2.32
CA ALA A 244 -12.28 18.08 1.84
C ALA A 244 -10.83 17.84 1.39
N ALA A 245 -10.53 18.23 0.16
CA ALA A 245 -9.18 18.15 -0.40
C ALA A 245 -8.20 19.07 0.34
N LEU A 246 -6.93 18.66 0.36
CA LEU A 246 -5.80 19.52 0.70
C LEU A 246 -5.06 19.87 -0.58
N GLY A 247 -5.35 21.04 -1.16
CA GLY A 247 -4.87 21.46 -2.48
C GLY A 247 -3.66 22.38 -2.49
N ARG A 248 -3.00 22.63 -1.34
CA ARG A 248 -1.83 23.53 -1.32
C ARG A 248 -0.65 22.87 -2.05
N VAL A 249 -0.06 23.62 -2.98
CA VAL A 249 1.12 23.20 -3.74
C VAL A 249 2.35 23.98 -3.23
N TYR A 250 3.47 23.27 -3.06
CA TYR A 250 4.73 23.89 -2.65
C TYR A 250 5.20 24.94 -3.67
N VAL A 251 5.55 26.13 -3.17
CA VAL A 251 6.08 27.22 -3.98
C VAL A 251 7.52 27.50 -3.52
N PRO A 252 8.54 27.15 -4.32
CA PRO A 252 9.93 27.38 -3.96
C PRO A 252 10.23 28.88 -3.87
N ARG A 253 10.97 29.26 -2.82
CA ARG A 253 11.41 30.63 -2.60
C ARG A 253 12.89 30.67 -2.24
N ILE A 254 13.61 31.65 -2.78
CA ILE A 254 15.01 31.93 -2.46
C ILE A 254 15.08 33.39 -2.00
N TYR A 255 15.61 33.64 -0.80
CA TYR A 255 15.59 34.97 -0.16
C TYR A 255 14.19 35.63 -0.11
N GLY A 256 13.13 34.83 0.02
CA GLY A 256 11.74 35.29 0.04
C GLY A 256 11.09 35.49 -1.34
N PHE A 257 11.88 35.56 -2.41
CA PHE A 257 11.37 35.70 -3.78
C PHE A 257 10.99 34.35 -4.37
N LYS A 258 9.88 34.31 -5.10
CA LYS A 258 9.46 33.11 -5.83
C LYS A 258 10.48 32.81 -6.93
N VAL A 259 10.86 31.54 -7.07
CA VAL A 259 11.69 31.11 -8.21
C VAL A 259 10.85 31.21 -9.49
N SER A 260 11.39 31.87 -10.51
CA SER A 260 10.73 32.02 -11.82
C SER A 260 10.51 30.66 -12.48
N GLU A 261 9.35 30.47 -13.12
CA GLU A 261 9.05 29.27 -13.92
C GLU A 261 10.00 29.13 -15.11
N ARG A 262 10.52 30.26 -15.63
CA ARG A 262 11.49 30.26 -16.74
C ARG A 262 12.90 29.86 -16.30
N ALA A 263 13.21 29.89 -14.99
CA ALA A 263 14.52 29.51 -14.49
C ALA A 263 14.76 28.00 -14.71
N ARG A 264 16.02 27.59 -14.91
CA ARG A 264 16.39 26.17 -15.07
C ARG A 264 15.97 25.33 -13.86
N SER A 265 16.15 25.86 -12.64
CA SER A 265 15.71 25.28 -11.36
C SER A 265 14.30 25.73 -10.94
N GLY A 266 13.53 26.31 -11.85
CA GLY A 266 12.15 26.71 -11.61
C GLY A 266 11.23 25.50 -11.41
N PRO A 267 10.06 25.68 -10.79
CA PRO A 267 9.06 24.62 -10.70
C PRO A 267 8.67 24.13 -12.10
N ARG A 268 8.51 22.81 -12.24
CA ARG A 268 8.09 22.14 -13.47
C ARG A 268 6.85 21.31 -13.19
N MET A 269 6.00 21.16 -14.20
CA MET A 269 4.82 20.29 -14.17
C MET A 269 3.93 20.52 -12.94
N LYS A 270 3.78 21.79 -12.52
CA LYS A 270 2.97 22.16 -11.35
C LYS A 270 1.52 21.69 -11.51
N TRP A 271 1.02 21.70 -12.75
CA TRP A 271 -0.31 21.26 -13.15
C TRP A 271 -0.64 19.82 -12.71
N LEU A 272 0.33 18.90 -12.62
CA LEU A 272 0.11 17.53 -12.11
C LEU A 272 -0.38 17.49 -10.65
N ARG A 273 -0.17 18.59 -9.92
CA ARG A 273 -0.51 18.72 -8.49
C ARG A 273 -1.55 19.81 -8.24
N GLU A 274 -2.02 20.47 -9.29
CA GLU A 274 -3.08 21.46 -9.19
C GLU A 274 -4.43 20.76 -9.13
N ARG A 275 -5.32 21.30 -8.31
CA ARG A 275 -6.72 20.89 -8.22
C ARG A 275 -7.58 22.08 -8.59
N PRO A 276 -8.67 21.88 -9.36
CA PRO A 276 -9.61 22.96 -9.61
C PRO A 276 -10.18 23.52 -8.31
N GLU A 277 -10.52 24.81 -8.28
CA GLU A 277 -11.07 25.43 -7.07
C GLU A 277 -12.56 25.15 -6.90
N ARG A 278 -13.28 24.92 -8.00
CA ARG A 278 -14.73 24.66 -8.01
C ARG A 278 -15.05 23.35 -8.71
N PHE A 279 -16.20 22.77 -8.35
CA PHE A 279 -16.72 21.57 -9.00
C PHE A 279 -16.96 21.80 -10.50
N ASP A 280 -17.58 22.91 -10.89
CA ASP A 280 -17.87 23.25 -12.30
C ASP A 280 -16.62 23.38 -13.18
N ASP A 281 -15.44 23.52 -12.58
CA ASP A 281 -14.18 23.55 -13.33
C ASP A 281 -13.71 22.14 -13.73
N LEU A 282 -14.28 21.08 -13.15
CA LEU A 282 -14.01 19.70 -13.52
C LEU A 282 -14.57 19.35 -14.90
N ASP A 283 -15.71 19.93 -15.28
CA ASP A 283 -16.29 19.76 -16.63
C ASP A 283 -15.44 20.43 -17.72
N LYS A 284 -14.51 21.30 -17.30
CA LYS A 284 -13.54 21.96 -18.17
C LYS A 284 -12.25 21.17 -18.29
N VAL A 285 -12.13 19.97 -17.74
CA VAL A 285 -10.98 19.09 -17.93
C VAL A 285 -11.41 17.78 -18.60
N ASP A 286 -10.60 17.29 -19.54
CA ASP A 286 -10.81 15.98 -20.18
C ASP A 286 -10.59 14.83 -19.18
N TRP A 287 -10.86 13.58 -19.61
CA TRP A 287 -10.64 12.39 -18.77
C TRP A 287 -9.17 12.16 -18.38
N LYS A 288 -8.23 12.88 -19.00
CA LYS A 288 -6.79 12.92 -18.66
C LYS A 288 -6.43 14.14 -17.80
N SER A 289 -7.42 14.84 -17.24
CA SER A 289 -7.25 16.05 -16.42
C SER A 289 -6.57 17.23 -17.13
N ARG A 290 -6.69 17.33 -18.47
CA ARG A 290 -6.22 18.48 -19.26
C ARG A 290 -7.37 19.44 -19.50
N PHE A 291 -7.15 20.74 -19.34
CA PHE A 291 -8.20 21.72 -19.61
C PHE A 291 -8.67 21.68 -21.07
N ILE A 292 -9.98 21.53 -21.26
CA ILE A 292 -10.67 21.64 -22.54
C ILE A 292 -10.63 23.14 -22.91
N VAL A 293 -9.74 23.49 -23.82
CA VAL A 293 -9.70 24.84 -24.38
C VAL A 293 -10.81 24.91 -25.43
N GLU A 294 -11.91 25.61 -25.12
CA GLU A 294 -12.96 25.91 -26.10
C GLU A 294 -12.33 26.65 -27.29
N GLY A 295 -12.24 25.98 -28.45
CA GLY A 295 -11.70 26.54 -29.69
C GLY A 295 -10.71 25.66 -30.47
N GLN A 296 -10.31 24.50 -29.95
CA GLN A 296 -9.60 23.48 -30.75
C GLN A 296 -10.53 22.29 -31.01
N ASN A 297 -10.98 22.14 -32.25
CA ASN A 297 -11.66 20.93 -32.72
C ASN A 297 -10.69 19.74 -32.56
N THR A 298 -10.88 18.93 -31.52
CA THR A 298 -10.10 17.71 -31.28
C THR A 298 -10.49 16.55 -32.20
N GLU A 299 -11.30 16.78 -33.24
CA GLU A 299 -11.60 15.77 -34.27
C GLU A 299 -10.48 15.64 -35.32
N GLY A 300 -9.46 16.51 -35.32
CA GLY A 300 -8.38 16.50 -36.32
C GLY A 300 -6.99 16.05 -35.84
N ASP A 301 -6.75 15.96 -34.52
CA ASP A 301 -5.38 15.77 -34.00
C ASP A 301 -4.97 14.29 -33.90
N ASP A 302 -5.93 13.36 -33.85
CA ASP A 302 -5.65 11.92 -33.88
C ASP A 302 -5.13 11.47 -35.27
N GLU A 303 -5.53 12.15 -36.35
CA GLU A 303 -5.06 11.86 -37.71
C GLU A 303 -3.66 12.44 -37.98
N LEU A 304 -3.29 13.54 -37.32
CA LEU A 304 -1.97 14.18 -37.46
C LEU A 304 -0.86 13.34 -36.78
N MET A 305 -1.14 12.74 -35.62
CA MET A 305 -0.17 11.87 -34.93
C MET A 305 -0.01 10.51 -35.63
N ALA A 306 -1.05 10.01 -36.30
CA ALA A 306 -0.98 8.78 -37.12
C ALA A 306 -0.20 8.99 -38.45
N SER A 307 -0.20 10.21 -38.99
CA SER A 307 0.50 10.54 -40.24
C SER A 307 1.98 10.92 -40.02
N ILE A 308 2.36 11.48 -38.86
CA ILE A 308 3.77 11.69 -38.47
C ILE A 308 4.50 10.36 -38.25
N GLY A 309 3.82 9.32 -37.75
CA GLY A 309 4.39 7.98 -37.57
C GLY A 309 4.68 7.21 -38.86
N LYS A 310 4.20 7.68 -40.04
CA LYS A 310 4.42 7.02 -41.34
C LYS A 310 5.46 7.71 -42.24
N GLN A 311 5.99 8.87 -41.86
CA GLN A 311 6.97 9.62 -42.67
C GLN A 311 8.39 9.72 -42.09
N SER A 312 8.68 9.15 -40.92
CA SER A 312 10.05 9.13 -40.36
C SER A 312 10.82 7.85 -40.74
N GLY A 313 10.74 7.45 -42.01
CA GLY A 313 11.45 6.30 -42.58
C GLY A 313 12.62 6.69 -43.47
N GLN A 314 13.30 7.82 -43.23
CA GLN A 314 14.61 8.15 -43.82
C GLN A 314 15.12 9.48 -43.26
N GLY A 315 16.09 9.44 -42.34
CA GLY A 315 16.75 10.65 -41.84
C GLY A 315 17.65 10.36 -40.65
N LYS A 316 18.93 10.10 -40.91
CA LYS A 316 19.98 10.09 -39.87
C LYS A 316 20.10 11.51 -39.30
N GLY A 317 19.70 11.71 -38.04
CA GLY A 317 19.96 12.93 -37.28
C GLY A 317 21.02 12.68 -36.21
N LYS A 318 22.24 13.17 -36.45
CA LYS A 318 23.26 13.40 -35.42
C LYS A 318 22.71 14.47 -34.46
N LEU A 319 22.62 14.17 -33.17
CA LEU A 319 22.18 15.13 -32.16
C LEU A 319 22.83 14.86 -30.78
N PHE A 320 24.10 14.44 -30.80
CA PHE A 320 25.02 14.49 -29.66
C PHE A 320 26.44 14.57 -30.24
N ASP A 321 26.85 15.78 -30.59
CA ASP A 321 28.23 16.17 -30.89
C ASP A 321 28.26 17.62 -30.42
N ASP A 322 28.87 17.87 -29.26
CA ASP A 322 29.72 19.03 -29.04
C ASP A 322 30.44 18.82 -27.71
N GLU A 323 31.75 18.65 -27.88
CA GLU A 323 32.83 18.65 -26.90
C GLU A 323 32.81 19.97 -26.12
N ASP A 324 32.97 19.89 -24.81
CA ASP A 324 33.58 20.99 -24.03
C ASP A 324 34.61 20.33 -23.10
N ASP A 325 35.86 20.45 -23.53
CA ASP A 325 37.08 20.20 -22.75
C ASP A 325 37.06 21.05 -21.47
N ILE A 326 37.00 20.38 -20.31
CA ILE A 326 37.49 20.96 -19.05
C ILE A 326 38.55 20.00 -18.52
N VAL A 327 39.79 20.34 -18.85
CA VAL A 327 40.99 19.89 -18.14
C VAL A 327 41.01 20.63 -16.81
N GLU A 328 40.96 19.89 -15.70
CA GLU A 328 41.63 20.29 -14.47
C GLU A 328 42.02 19.02 -13.70
N ASP A 329 43.28 19.07 -13.28
CA ASP A 329 44.18 18.03 -12.79
C ASP A 329 43.81 17.42 -11.43
N ASP A 330 44.48 16.29 -11.17
CA ASP A 330 45.04 15.84 -9.89
C ASP A 330 44.11 15.19 -8.83
N ASP A 331 44.26 13.86 -8.81
CA ASP A 331 44.90 13.10 -7.73
C ASP A 331 44.07 12.37 -6.65
N GLU A 332 44.61 11.17 -6.36
CA GLU A 332 44.44 10.31 -5.19
C GLU A 332 43.25 9.33 -5.15
N SER A 333 43.45 8.21 -5.86
CA SER A 333 42.91 6.89 -5.51
C SER A 333 43.88 6.10 -4.61
N GLU A 334 43.32 5.62 -3.49
CA GLU A 334 43.48 4.28 -2.92
C GLU A 334 44.88 3.73 -2.59
N GLU A 335 45.14 3.43 -1.32
CA GLU A 335 45.87 2.21 -0.94
C GLU A 335 45.16 1.50 0.23
N GLU A 336 44.65 0.31 -0.06
CA GLU A 336 44.29 -0.71 0.93
C GLU A 336 45.56 -1.37 1.50
N GLU A 337 45.49 -1.74 2.78
CA GLU A 337 46.48 -2.58 3.45
C GLU A 337 46.50 -4.00 2.86
N GLU A 338 47.69 -4.57 2.60
CA GLU A 338 47.94 -5.98 2.91
C GLU A 338 49.42 -6.27 3.23
N ASN A 339 49.61 -6.81 4.43
CA ASN A 339 50.55 -7.86 4.84
C ASN A 339 52.09 -7.68 4.75
N ALA A 340 52.68 -7.71 5.94
CA ALA A 340 54.07 -8.05 6.31
C ALA A 340 54.56 -9.40 5.69
N PRO A 341 55.86 -9.81 5.72
CA PRO A 341 56.85 -9.51 6.77
C PRO A 341 58.36 -9.42 6.39
N THR A 342 59.17 -9.03 7.39
CA THR A 342 60.62 -9.33 7.58
C THR A 342 61.61 -8.71 6.56
N THR A 343 62.58 -7.87 6.95
CA THR A 343 63.79 -8.28 7.69
C THR A 343 64.64 -7.06 8.09
N ILE A 344 65.22 -7.20 9.28
CA ILE A 344 66.44 -6.61 9.87
C ILE A 344 67.41 -5.90 8.90
N ALA A 345 67.82 -4.65 9.22
CA ALA A 345 69.23 -4.23 9.31
C ALA A 345 69.38 -2.78 9.83
N VAL A 346 70.10 -2.65 10.94
CA VAL A 346 70.65 -1.39 11.48
C VAL A 346 71.81 -0.93 10.59
N PRO A 347 72.08 0.38 10.50
CA PRO A 347 73.47 0.77 10.74
C PRO A 347 73.64 2.06 11.55
N SER A 348 74.62 1.94 12.46
CA SER A 348 75.68 2.90 12.85
C SER A 348 75.35 4.32 13.25
#